data_AF-A0A915NNA0-F1
#
_entry.id   AF-A0A915NNA0-F1
#
_cell.length_a   1.000
_cell.length_b   1.000
_cell.length_c   1.000
_cell.angle_alpha   90.00
_cell.angle_beta   90.00
_cell.angle_gamma   90.00
#
_symmetry.space_group_name_H-M   'P 1'
#
loop_
_entity.id
_entity.type
_entity.pdbx_description
1 polymer ?
#
loop_
_entity_poly.entity_id
_entity_poly.type
_entity_poly.pdbx_seq_one_letter_code
_entity_poly.pdbx_strand_id
1 'polypeptide(L)'
;MEQNEGDNVIVCKLIDFNTSFLYKHHNFDDIRIENTTTLYKAPEIRNDDRMKLTKRVDVWAFGLMSYKLLYTLSVDKYEDLDKLLDEYRNDLTKISRLDRIIKACIQVNAFKRASMKAINNFWNGECDAFNYEEENFKNAKICED
;
A
#
# COMPACT_ATOMS: atom_id res chain seq x y z
N MET A 1 11.66 -42.13 -7.28
CA MET A 1 11.28 -41.17 -8.33
C MET A 1 10.97 -39.87 -7.60
N GLU A 2 11.93 -38.97 -7.53
CA GLU A 2 11.72 -37.62 -6.99
C GLU A 2 10.98 -36.81 -8.07
N GLN A 3 9.74 -36.43 -7.78
CA GLN A 3 9.04 -35.44 -8.58
C GLN A 3 9.60 -34.07 -8.20
N ASN A 4 10.44 -33.52 -9.07
CA ASN A 4 10.76 -32.09 -9.09
C ASN A 4 9.48 -31.35 -9.50
N GLU A 5 8.64 -31.01 -8.52
CA GLU A 5 7.71 -29.90 -8.64
C GLU A 5 8.57 -28.63 -8.68
N GLY A 6 9.02 -28.27 -9.88
CA GLY A 6 9.55 -26.94 -10.13
C GLY A 6 8.43 -25.95 -9.87
N ASP A 7 8.39 -25.42 -8.64
CA ASP A 7 7.51 -24.33 -8.24
C ASP A 7 7.50 -23.29 -9.36
N ASN A 8 6.33 -23.02 -9.93
CA ASN A 8 6.13 -21.91 -10.85
C ASN A 8 6.23 -20.61 -10.05
N VAL A 9 7.45 -20.23 -9.68
CA VAL A 9 7.73 -18.97 -8.97
C VAL A 9 7.52 -17.84 -9.97
N ILE A 10 6.44 -17.09 -9.78
CA ILE A 10 6.21 -15.85 -10.52
C ILE A 10 7.10 -14.78 -9.88
N VAL A 11 8.12 -14.35 -10.63
CA VAL A 11 9.01 -13.27 -10.20
C VAL A 11 8.45 -11.92 -10.65
N CYS A 12 8.00 -11.11 -9.69
CA CYS A 12 7.59 -9.73 -9.93
C CYS A 12 8.77 -8.79 -9.70
N LYS A 13 9.04 -7.89 -10.65
CA LYS A 13 10.05 -6.82 -10.52
C LYS A 13 9.36 -5.46 -10.57
N LEU A 14 9.66 -4.61 -9.60
CA LEU A 14 9.21 -3.23 -9.58
C LEU A 14 10.05 -2.41 -10.57
N ILE A 15 9.41 -1.49 -11.29
CA ILE A 15 10.01 -0.62 -12.32
C ILE A 15 9.68 0.84 -12.03
N ASP A 16 10.31 1.77 -12.76
CA ASP A 16 9.99 3.21 -12.74
C ASP A 16 10.16 3.91 -11.38
N PHE A 17 11.20 3.54 -10.64
CA PHE A 17 11.60 4.22 -9.41
C PHE A 17 12.03 5.68 -9.66
N ASN A 18 11.68 6.57 -8.73
CA ASN A 18 12.06 8.00 -8.74
C ASN A 18 11.60 8.81 -9.96
N THR A 19 10.75 8.26 -10.82
CA THR A 19 10.25 8.94 -12.02
C THR A 19 9.55 10.25 -11.68
N SER A 20 8.74 10.29 -10.63
CA SER A 20 8.06 11.49 -10.12
C SER A 20 9.01 12.60 -9.63
N PHE A 21 10.24 12.24 -9.22
CA PHE A 21 11.29 13.20 -8.82
C PHE A 21 12.08 13.70 -10.04
N LEU A 22 12.48 12.79 -10.93
CA LEU A 22 13.33 13.09 -12.10
C LEU A 22 12.60 13.85 -13.21
N TYR A 23 11.28 13.66 -13.36
CA TYR A 23 10.46 14.29 -14.41
C TYR A 23 10.52 15.83 -14.41
N LYS A 24 11.00 16.44 -13.33
CA LYS A 24 11.09 17.91 -13.23
C LYS A 24 12.45 18.50 -13.61
N HIS A 25 13.49 17.70 -13.77
CA HIS A 25 14.81 18.20 -14.18
C HIS A 25 14.95 18.38 -15.69
N HIS A 26 14.04 17.79 -16.45
CA HIS A 26 13.96 17.99 -17.88
C HIS A 26 12.57 18.54 -18.23
N ASN A 27 12.54 19.68 -18.92
CA ASN A 27 11.32 20.20 -19.57
C ASN A 27 10.90 19.24 -20.69
N PHE A 28 10.36 18.08 -20.34
CA PHE A 28 9.64 17.24 -21.28
C PHE A 28 8.17 17.62 -21.23
N ASP A 29 7.78 18.52 -22.13
CA ASP A 29 6.40 19.02 -22.29
C ASP A 29 5.40 17.98 -22.82
N ASP A 30 5.78 16.71 -22.99
CA ASP A 30 5.03 15.82 -23.89
C ASP A 30 4.88 14.35 -23.46
N ILE A 31 4.65 14.08 -22.16
CA ILE A 31 3.96 12.84 -21.78
C ILE A 31 2.62 13.22 -21.19
N ARG A 32 1.58 13.05 -22.01
CA ARG A 32 0.18 13.00 -21.56
C ARG A 32 0.02 11.83 -20.59
N ILE A 33 0.20 12.11 -19.30
CA ILE A 33 -0.23 11.20 -18.22
C ILE A 33 -1.75 11.35 -18.14
N GLU A 34 -2.48 10.71 -19.05
CA GLU A 34 -3.94 10.61 -18.96
C GLU A 34 -4.30 9.77 -17.72
N ASN A 35 -4.56 10.48 -16.62
CA ASN A 35 -5.53 10.22 -15.55
C ASN A 35 -5.59 8.88 -14.79
N THR A 36 -4.80 7.84 -15.10
CA THR A 36 -4.91 6.55 -14.37
C THR A 36 -3.99 6.41 -13.14
N THR A 37 -2.95 7.23 -13.01
CA THR A 37 -1.97 7.12 -11.90
C THR A 37 -2.33 7.98 -10.68
N THR A 38 -3.27 8.92 -10.81
CA THR A 38 -3.63 9.85 -9.73
C THR A 38 -4.20 9.13 -8.52
N LEU A 39 -5.04 8.13 -8.70
CA LEU A 39 -5.71 7.42 -7.60
C LEU A 39 -4.76 6.72 -6.62
N TYR A 40 -3.55 6.38 -7.05
CA TYR A 40 -2.54 5.78 -6.16
C TYR A 40 -1.82 6.81 -5.28
N LYS A 41 -2.04 8.11 -5.47
CA LYS A 41 -1.48 9.16 -4.62
C LYS A 41 -2.05 9.06 -3.20
N ALA A 42 -1.16 9.03 -2.23
CA ALA A 42 -1.52 9.13 -0.82
C ALA A 42 -2.21 10.47 -0.53
N PRO A 43 -3.18 10.52 0.41
CA PRO A 43 -4.00 11.72 0.67
C PRO A 43 -3.18 13.00 0.85
N GLU A 44 -2.04 12.90 1.53
CA GLU A 44 -1.18 14.03 1.86
C GLU A 44 -0.48 14.68 0.66
N ILE A 45 -0.36 13.97 -0.48
CA ILE A 45 0.31 14.46 -1.70
C ILE A 45 -0.66 14.67 -2.88
N ARG A 46 -1.98 14.54 -2.66
CA ARG A 46 -2.98 14.75 -3.75
C ARG A 46 -3.02 16.18 -4.25
N ASN A 47 -2.69 17.15 -3.39
CA ASN A 47 -2.53 18.57 -3.74
C ASN A 47 -1.12 18.91 -4.24
N ASP A 48 -0.33 17.90 -4.62
CA ASP A 48 1.06 18.03 -5.11
C ASP A 48 2.02 18.72 -4.11
N ASP A 49 1.73 18.61 -2.80
CA ASP A 49 2.61 19.08 -1.73
C ASP A 49 3.81 18.14 -1.55
N ARG A 50 4.92 18.52 -2.19
CA ARG A 50 6.15 17.73 -2.25
C ARG A 50 6.88 17.62 -0.92
N MET A 51 6.64 18.53 0.03
CA MET A 51 7.28 18.45 1.35
C MET A 51 6.82 17.21 2.13
N LYS A 52 5.70 16.61 1.71
CA LYS A 52 5.12 15.40 2.31
C LYS A 52 5.48 14.11 1.56
N LEU A 53 6.32 14.20 0.52
CA LEU A 53 6.81 13.03 -0.19
C LEU A 53 7.78 12.26 0.71
N THR A 54 7.36 11.10 1.18
CA THR A 54 8.15 10.21 2.03
C THR A 54 7.96 8.77 1.55
N LYS A 55 8.78 7.84 2.05
CA LYS A 55 8.60 6.39 1.78
C LYS A 55 7.18 5.87 2.13
N ARG A 56 6.43 6.58 2.98
CA ARG A 56 5.05 6.23 3.36
C ARG A 56 4.05 6.44 2.23
N VAL A 57 4.35 7.26 1.23
CA VAL A 57 3.48 7.42 0.05
C VAL A 57 3.53 6.17 -0.83
N ASP A 58 4.68 5.50 -0.91
CA ASP A 58 4.85 4.24 -1.64
C ASP A 58 4.14 3.09 -0.93
N VAL A 59 4.16 3.08 0.41
CA VAL A 59 3.38 2.13 1.22
C VAL A 59 1.88 2.26 0.92
N TRP A 60 1.36 3.48 0.85
CA TRP A 60 -0.04 3.70 0.48
C TRP A 60 -0.35 3.15 -0.92
N ALA A 61 0.47 3.47 -1.91
CA ALA A 61 0.30 2.99 -3.28
C ALA A 61 0.36 1.46 -3.36
N PHE A 62 1.28 0.83 -2.62
CA PHE A 62 1.35 -0.63 -2.48
C PHE A 62 0.07 -1.23 -1.88
N GLY A 63 -0.48 -0.60 -0.83
CA GLY A 63 -1.75 -1.01 -0.23
C GLY A 63 -2.91 -0.94 -1.22
N LEU A 64 -3.02 0.17 -1.97
CA LEU A 64 -4.06 0.33 -3.00
C LEU A 64 -3.92 -0.65 -4.16
N MET A 65 -2.71 -0.91 -4.62
CA MET A 65 -2.45 -1.90 -5.67
C MET A 65 -2.87 -3.30 -5.19
N SER A 66 -2.53 -3.66 -3.95
CA SER A 66 -2.91 -4.94 -3.34
C SER A 66 -4.42 -5.06 -3.18
N TYR A 67 -5.09 -3.99 -2.73
CA TYR A 67 -6.55 -3.93 -2.65
C TYR A 67 -7.19 -4.15 -4.03
N LYS A 68 -6.70 -3.45 -5.06
CA LYS A 68 -7.22 -3.57 -6.43
C LYS A 68 -7.08 -4.99 -6.96
N LEU A 69 -5.96 -5.66 -6.67
CA LEU A 69 -5.73 -7.07 -7.06
C LEU A 69 -6.71 -8.02 -6.36
N LEU A 70 -7.07 -7.76 -5.10
CA LEU A 70 -7.89 -8.67 -4.29
C LEU A 70 -9.39 -8.46 -4.46
N TYR A 71 -9.85 -7.22 -4.60
CA TYR A 71 -11.29 -6.87 -4.56
C TYR A 71 -11.83 -6.17 -5.80
N THR A 72 -10.97 -5.89 -6.80
CA THR A 72 -11.29 -5.04 -7.96
C THR A 72 -11.64 -3.61 -7.53
N LEU A 73 -10.78 -2.65 -7.92
CA LEU A 73 -11.03 -1.23 -7.66
C LEU A 73 -11.63 -0.56 -8.91
N SER A 74 -12.87 -0.09 -8.81
CA SER A 74 -13.62 0.58 -9.88
C SER A 74 -14.12 1.97 -9.44
N VAL A 75 -13.22 2.80 -8.94
CA VAL A 75 -13.50 4.20 -8.57
C VAL A 75 -12.58 5.11 -9.35
N ASP A 76 -13.09 6.27 -9.76
CA ASP A 76 -12.37 7.24 -10.59
C ASP A 76 -12.10 8.58 -9.86
N LYS A 77 -12.63 8.74 -8.64
CA LYS A 77 -12.53 9.96 -7.82
C LYS A 77 -12.00 9.66 -6.43
N TYR A 78 -11.32 10.63 -5.82
CA TYR A 78 -10.77 10.47 -4.48
C TYR A 78 -11.85 10.39 -3.40
N GLU A 79 -12.95 11.10 -3.54
CA GLU A 79 -14.04 11.09 -2.56
C GLU A 79 -14.67 9.69 -2.45
N ASP A 80 -14.90 9.05 -3.61
CA ASP A 80 -15.43 7.70 -3.68
C ASP A 80 -14.41 6.68 -3.15
N LEU A 81 -13.13 6.87 -3.50
CA LEU A 81 -12.03 6.04 -2.98
C LEU A 81 -11.93 6.15 -1.45
N ASP A 82 -11.97 7.36 -0.90
CA ASP A 82 -11.81 7.58 0.53
C ASP A 82 -12.95 6.95 1.33
N LYS A 83 -14.19 7.06 0.84
CA LYS A 83 -15.35 6.39 1.42
C LYS A 83 -15.20 4.87 1.39
N LEU A 84 -14.84 4.31 0.24
CA LEU A 84 -14.65 2.87 0.08
C LEU A 84 -13.54 2.32 0.99
N LEU A 85 -12.42 3.02 1.09
CA LEU A 85 -11.32 2.61 1.96
C LEU A 85 -11.68 2.78 3.44
N ASP A 86 -12.54 3.74 3.79
CA ASP A 86 -13.01 3.91 5.16
C ASP A 86 -13.92 2.77 5.60
N GLU A 87 -14.89 2.42 4.76
CA GLU A 87 -15.73 1.24 4.96
C GLU A 87 -14.86 -0.03 5.10
N TYR A 88 -13.87 -0.20 4.21
CA TYR A 88 -12.98 -1.34 4.26
C TYR A 88 -12.09 -1.39 5.52
N ARG A 89 -11.52 -0.26 5.96
CA ARG A 89 -10.72 -0.20 7.20
C ARG A 89 -11.54 -0.61 8.41
N ASN A 90 -12.79 -0.16 8.48
CA ASN A 90 -13.69 -0.38 9.61
C ASN A 90 -14.40 -1.74 9.57
N ASP A 91 -14.37 -2.46 8.45
CA ASP A 91 -14.97 -3.79 8.33
C ASP A 91 -14.17 -4.84 9.13
N LEU A 92 -14.71 -5.23 10.29
CA LEU A 92 -14.13 -6.23 11.18
C LEU A 92 -14.21 -7.68 10.65
N THR A 93 -14.93 -7.92 9.55
CA THR A 93 -14.98 -9.25 8.91
C THR A 93 -13.78 -9.49 8.00
N LYS A 94 -13.10 -8.43 7.56
CA LYS A 94 -11.90 -8.47 6.69
C LYS A 94 -10.63 -8.61 7.52
N ILE A 95 -10.33 -9.84 7.91
CA ILE A 95 -9.25 -10.18 8.84
C ILE A 95 -8.21 -11.14 8.25
N SER A 96 -8.24 -11.42 6.94
CA SER A 96 -7.20 -12.23 6.32
C SER A 96 -5.82 -11.58 6.47
N ARG A 97 -4.74 -12.36 6.34
CA ARG A 97 -3.38 -11.82 6.41
C ARG A 97 -3.16 -10.68 5.41
N LEU A 98 -3.67 -10.83 4.19
CA LEU A 98 -3.60 -9.78 3.16
C LEU A 98 -4.47 -8.57 3.53
N ASP A 99 -5.67 -8.77 4.08
CA ASP A 99 -6.51 -7.65 4.51
C ASP A 99 -5.82 -6.80 5.58
N ARG A 100 -5.20 -7.46 6.55
CA ARG A 100 -4.47 -6.79 7.63
C ARG A 100 -3.29 -5.99 7.10
N ILE A 101 -2.54 -6.54 6.12
CA ILE A 101 -1.46 -5.81 5.44
C ILE A 101 -2.02 -4.60 4.66
N ILE A 102 -3.09 -4.78 3.88
CA ILE A 102 -3.70 -3.70 3.12
C ILE A 102 -4.12 -2.58 4.07
N LYS A 103 -4.85 -2.92 5.15
CA LYS A 103 -5.27 -1.97 6.19
C LYS A 103 -4.08 -1.27 6.84
N ALA A 104 -2.99 -1.97 7.11
CA ALA A 104 -1.75 -1.37 7.62
C ALA A 104 -1.14 -0.35 6.66
N CYS A 105 -1.32 -0.55 5.34
CA CYS A 105 -0.78 0.34 4.31
C CYS A 105 -1.63 1.58 4.07
N ILE A 106 -2.96 1.44 4.09
CA ILE A 106 -3.92 2.52 3.72
C ILE A 106 -4.38 3.37 4.91
N GLN A 107 -3.57 3.45 5.97
CA GLN A 107 -3.85 4.36 7.08
C GLN A 107 -3.80 5.82 6.60
N VAL A 108 -4.80 6.62 6.96
CA VAL A 108 -4.89 8.03 6.55
C VAL A 108 -3.67 8.81 7.07
N ASN A 109 -3.30 8.61 8.33
CA ASN A 109 -2.08 9.16 8.89
C ASN A 109 -0.87 8.36 8.38
N ALA A 110 0.02 9.02 7.62
CA ALA A 110 1.23 8.43 7.08
C ALA A 110 2.15 7.79 8.13
N PHE A 111 2.20 8.32 9.35
CA PHE A 111 3.01 7.79 10.44
C PHE A 111 2.41 6.54 11.10
N LYS A 112 1.12 6.26 10.86
CA LYS A 112 0.47 5.03 11.31
C LYS A 112 0.56 3.90 10.28
N ARG A 113 1.04 4.18 9.06
CA ARG A 113 1.23 3.15 8.03
C ARG A 113 2.41 2.26 8.41
N ALA A 114 2.29 0.96 8.22
CA ALA A 114 3.42 0.03 8.42
C ALA A 114 4.60 0.34 7.48
N SER A 115 5.83 0.07 7.89
CA SER A 115 6.95 0.04 6.95
C SER A 115 6.94 -1.23 6.11
N MET A 116 7.69 -1.23 5.00
CA MET A 116 7.92 -2.46 4.22
C MET A 116 8.57 -3.57 5.05
N LYS A 117 9.42 -3.21 6.02
CA LYS A 117 10.02 -4.16 6.97
C LYS A 117 8.95 -4.78 7.87
N ALA A 118 8.10 -3.96 8.48
CA ALA A 118 7.00 -4.45 9.32
C ALA A 118 6.05 -5.36 8.53
N ILE A 119 5.73 -5.02 7.27
CA ILE A 119 4.92 -5.85 6.37
C ILE A 119 5.58 -7.20 6.12
N ASN A 120 6.88 -7.22 5.82
CA ASN A 120 7.63 -8.46 5.59
C ASN A 120 7.70 -9.32 6.86
N ASN A 121 7.97 -8.73 8.01
CA ASN A 121 8.00 -9.42 9.30
C ASN A 121 6.64 -10.07 9.61
N PHE A 122 5.54 -9.36 9.38
CA PHE A 122 4.19 -9.89 9.56
C PHE A 122 3.90 -11.05 8.59
N TRP A 123 4.30 -10.89 7.33
CA TRP A 123 4.12 -11.93 6.31
C TRP A 123 4.84 -13.22 6.67
N ASN A 124 6.07 -13.11 7.20
CA ASN A 124 6.91 -14.22 7.61
C ASN A 124 6.60 -14.75 9.01
N GLY A 125 5.62 -14.19 9.72
CA GLY A 125 5.22 -14.63 11.06
C GLY A 125 6.21 -14.25 12.17
N GLU A 126 7.03 -13.23 11.95
CA GLU A 126 7.96 -12.70 12.96
C GLU A 126 7.27 -11.79 13.99
N CYS A 127 6.05 -11.34 13.70
CA CYS A 127 5.19 -10.53 14.55
C CYS A 127 3.71 -10.84 14.26
N ASP A 128 2.83 -10.47 15.19
CA ASP A 128 1.44 -10.91 15.23
C ASP A 128 0.46 -9.83 14.80
N ALA A 129 0.82 -8.55 14.88
CA ALA A 129 -0.08 -7.43 14.61
C ALA A 129 0.64 -6.14 14.25
N PHE A 130 -0.07 -5.24 13.57
CA PHE A 130 0.41 -3.88 13.28
C PHE A 130 -0.02 -2.89 14.36
N ASN A 131 0.65 -1.72 14.41
CA ASN A 131 0.32 -0.64 15.35
C ASN A 131 -1.17 -0.22 15.32
N TYR A 132 -1.83 -0.26 14.16
CA TYR A 132 -3.26 0.11 14.07
C TYR A 132 -4.19 -0.89 14.76
N GLU A 133 -3.70 -2.08 15.10
CA GLU A 133 -4.45 -3.18 15.70
C GLU A 133 -4.19 -3.33 17.20
N GLU A 134 -3.31 -2.51 17.78
CA GLU A 134 -2.84 -2.65 19.16
C GLU A 134 -3.98 -2.69 20.18
N GLU A 135 -5.02 -1.86 19.97
CA GLU A 135 -6.20 -1.83 20.85
C GLU A 135 -7.05 -3.11 20.79
N ASN A 136 -6.98 -3.85 19.68
CA ASN A 136 -7.80 -5.03 19.41
C ASN A 136 -7.12 -6.36 19.79
N PHE A 137 -5.79 -6.39 19.87
CA PHE A 137 -5.03 -7.61 20.13
C PHE A 137 -4.15 -7.48 21.39
N LYS A 138 -4.74 -7.78 22.54
CA LYS A 138 -3.99 -7.85 23.81
C LYS A 138 -2.91 -8.92 23.73
N ASN A 139 -1.66 -8.56 24.07
CA ASN A 139 -0.46 -9.40 24.08
C ASN A 139 0.09 -9.83 22.70
N ALA A 140 -0.35 -9.22 21.59
CA ALA A 140 0.25 -9.47 20.29
C ALA A 140 1.66 -8.85 20.19
N LYS A 141 2.62 -9.56 19.57
CA LYS A 141 3.91 -8.99 19.21
C LYS A 141 3.72 -8.01 18.06
N ILE A 142 3.89 -6.72 18.32
CA ILE A 142 3.70 -5.68 17.32
C ILE A 142 4.85 -5.67 16.31
N CYS A 143 4.51 -5.48 15.04
CA CYS A 143 5.47 -5.36 13.94
C CYS A 143 6.14 -3.99 13.98
N GLU A 144 7.34 -3.94 14.53
CA GLU A 144 8.16 -2.72 14.59
C GLU A 144 8.74 -2.33 13.22
N ASP A 145 8.94 -1.02 13.05
CA ASP A 145 9.56 -0.43 11.86
C ASP A 145 11.09 -0.58 11.79
#